data_AF-A0A9Q9ZIC5-F1
#
_entry.id   AF-A0A9Q9ZIC5-F1
#
_cell.length_a   1.000
_cell.length_b   1.000
_cell.length_c   1.000
_cell.angle_alpha   90.00
_cell.angle_beta   90.00
_cell.angle_gamma   90.00
#
_symmetry.space_group_name_H-M   'P 1'
#
loop_
_entity.id
_entity.type
_entity.pdbx_description
1 polymer ?
#
loop_
_entity_poly.entity_id
_entity_poly.type
_entity_poly.pdbx_seq_one_letter_code
_entity_poly.pdbx_strand_id
1 'polypeptide(L)'
;MLNRSGVDLLLTGLPDMAEASERQAQVIKNHHFSHLQRSLGWCLSGRTLGSLASRTPVVPVRLYKIPRFTLPVTPVSSSGDEVGLKAGEKPQIMWDLEYPVIENNATAKTLQEEHIALRNFFKTLTHLRGKEPSFLHGEYVSLFSSPTSLAFVRLWDQNERFLTAMNWGNVPVTMNLTYRDLPT
;
A
#
# COMPACT_ATOMS: atom_id res chain seq x y z
N MET A 1 12.82 27.93 1.75
CA MET A 1 13.13 27.00 0.64
C MET A 1 11.85 26.29 0.24
N LEU A 2 11.29 26.59 -0.94
CA LEU A 2 10.18 25.79 -1.49
C LEU A 2 10.78 24.53 -2.10
N ASN A 3 10.59 23.40 -1.43
CA ASN A 3 10.98 22.09 -1.92
C ASN A 3 9.99 21.70 -3.03
N ARG A 4 10.35 21.89 -4.31
CA ARG A 4 9.55 21.42 -5.44
C ARG A 4 9.95 19.98 -5.74
N SER A 5 9.14 19.01 -5.32
CA SER A 5 9.19 17.66 -5.91
C SER A 5 8.57 17.73 -7.30
N GLY A 6 9.18 17.11 -8.31
CA GLY A 6 8.59 16.96 -9.66
C GLY A 6 7.39 16.00 -9.72
N VAL A 7 6.72 15.82 -8.59
CA VAL A 7 5.60 14.91 -8.35
C VAL A 7 4.56 15.71 -7.57
N ASP A 8 3.32 15.71 -8.07
CA ASP A 8 2.17 16.23 -7.35
C ASP A 8 1.85 15.26 -6.20
N LEU A 9 2.31 15.64 -5.00
CA LEU A 9 2.01 14.90 -3.78
C LEU A 9 0.55 15.15 -3.41
N LEU A 10 -0.33 14.19 -3.67
CA LEU A 10 -1.69 14.21 -3.13
C LEU A 10 -1.63 13.89 -1.63
N LEU A 11 -1.28 14.89 -0.82
CA LEU A 11 -1.26 14.79 0.64
C LEU A 11 -2.67 14.91 1.26
N THR A 12 -3.69 15.29 0.48
CA THR A 12 -4.95 15.84 1.02
C THR A 12 -6.24 15.35 0.36
N GLY A 13 -6.22 14.47 -0.64
CA GLY A 13 -7.42 14.19 -1.44
C GLY A 13 -8.00 12.77 -1.36
N LEU A 14 -7.25 11.81 -0.82
CA LEU A 14 -7.64 10.41 -0.88
C LEU A 14 -8.36 10.04 0.44
N PRO A 15 -9.55 9.40 0.39
CA PRO A 15 -10.29 9.04 1.59
C PRO A 15 -9.37 8.29 2.53
N ASP A 16 -9.50 8.58 3.82
CA ASP A 16 -8.91 7.73 4.84
C ASP A 16 -9.31 6.29 4.53
N MET A 17 -8.33 5.39 4.44
CA MET A 17 -8.64 4.00 4.18
C MET A 17 -9.39 3.34 5.37
N ALA A 18 -9.44 4.04 6.51
CA ALA A 18 -10.29 3.76 7.66
C ALA A 18 -11.74 4.30 7.51
N GLU A 19 -11.99 5.24 6.60
CA GLU A 19 -13.35 5.63 6.20
C GLU A 19 -13.89 4.73 5.09
N ALA A 20 -15.22 4.59 5.08
CA ALA A 20 -16.00 3.66 4.27
C ALA A 20 -15.35 3.29 2.93
N SER A 21 -14.98 2.01 2.84
CA SER A 21 -14.38 1.32 1.70
C SER A 21 -14.94 1.75 0.32
N GLU A 22 -16.24 2.03 0.24
CA GLU A 22 -16.99 2.57 -0.92
C GLU A 22 -16.29 3.72 -1.67
N ARG A 23 -15.73 4.69 -0.95
CA ARG A 23 -15.10 5.86 -1.58
C ARG A 23 -13.74 5.53 -2.22
N GLN A 24 -13.08 4.46 -1.80
CA GLN A 24 -11.68 4.19 -2.14
C GLN A 24 -11.54 3.70 -3.57
N ALA A 25 -12.32 2.69 -3.96
CA ALA A 25 -12.31 2.17 -5.32
C ALA A 25 -12.77 3.22 -6.34
N GLN A 26 -13.77 4.04 -5.97
CA GLN A 26 -14.19 5.18 -6.78
C GLN A 26 -13.10 6.23 -6.94
N VAL A 27 -12.35 6.53 -5.88
CA VAL A 27 -11.28 7.53 -5.92
C VAL A 27 -10.07 7.03 -6.72
N ILE A 28 -9.67 5.76 -6.57
CA ILE A 28 -8.65 5.14 -7.42
C ILE A 28 -9.09 5.20 -8.89
N LYS A 29 -10.35 4.87 -9.17
CA LYS A 29 -10.94 4.95 -10.50
C LYS A 29 -10.91 6.38 -11.05
N ASN A 30 -11.42 7.35 -10.29
CA ASN A 30 -11.54 8.74 -10.73
C ASN A 30 -10.17 9.42 -10.94
N HIS A 31 -9.19 9.18 -10.07
CA HIS A 31 -7.84 9.73 -10.24
C HIS A 31 -7.06 9.10 -11.37
N HIS A 32 -7.28 7.81 -11.65
CA HIS A 32 -6.64 7.14 -12.78
C HIS A 32 -7.08 7.75 -14.12
N PHE A 33 -8.31 8.24 -14.23
CA PHE A 33 -8.81 8.86 -15.46
C PHE A 33 -8.44 10.34 -15.63
N SER A 34 -8.03 11.05 -14.57
CA SER A 34 -7.85 12.51 -14.61
C SER A 34 -6.40 13.00 -14.77
N HIS A 35 -5.39 12.16 -14.55
CA HIS A 35 -3.97 12.59 -14.59
C HIS A 35 -3.07 11.63 -15.37
N LEU A 36 -1.99 12.16 -15.97
CA LEU A 36 -0.89 11.33 -16.49
C LEU A 36 -0.29 10.51 -15.33
N GLN A 37 -0.35 9.18 -15.45
CA GLN A 37 0.03 8.17 -14.45
C GLN A 37 1.40 8.35 -13.77
N ARG A 38 2.28 9.22 -14.28
CA ARG A 38 3.67 9.35 -13.80
C ARG A 38 3.91 10.50 -12.81
N SER A 39 2.99 11.46 -12.67
CA SER A 39 3.18 12.64 -11.81
C SER A 39 2.58 12.50 -10.41
N LEU A 40 1.85 11.41 -10.14
CA LEU A 40 1.06 11.29 -8.92
C LEU A 40 1.86 10.61 -7.81
N GLY A 41 1.90 11.21 -6.62
CA GLY A 41 2.44 10.63 -5.41
C GLY A 41 1.33 10.26 -4.43
N TRP A 42 1.34 9.02 -3.92
CA TRP A 42 0.34 8.54 -2.95
C TRP A 42 0.99 8.22 -1.60
N CYS A 43 0.56 8.96 -0.58
CA CYS A 43 0.87 8.70 0.83
C CYS A 43 -0.43 8.42 1.61
N LEU A 44 -0.42 7.43 2.50
CA LEU A 44 -1.56 7.13 3.41
C LEU A 44 -1.32 7.60 4.85
N SER A 45 -0.18 8.22 5.10
CA SER A 45 0.27 8.69 6.41
C SER A 45 0.90 10.07 6.26
N GLY A 46 1.13 10.76 7.36
CA GLY A 46 1.85 12.03 7.32
C GLY A 46 1.59 12.88 8.55
N ARG A 47 2.15 14.10 8.58
CA ARG A 47 1.98 15.00 9.72
C ARG A 47 0.50 15.36 9.97
N THR A 48 -0.28 15.55 8.90
CA THR A 48 -1.71 15.89 8.97
C THR A 48 -2.58 14.66 9.15
N LEU A 49 -2.18 13.53 8.56
CA LEU A 49 -2.94 12.28 8.53
C LEU A 49 -2.65 11.40 9.76
N GLY A 50 -1.49 11.53 10.42
CA GLY A 50 -1.06 10.64 11.49
C GLY A 50 -0.53 9.30 10.98
N SER A 51 -0.26 8.39 11.92
CA SER A 51 0.23 7.02 11.62
C SER A 51 -0.89 6.15 11.05
N LEU A 52 -0.58 5.42 9.97
CA LEU A 52 -1.49 4.43 9.39
C LEU A 52 -1.84 3.33 10.41
N ALA A 53 -0.87 2.85 11.16
CA ALA A 53 -1.07 1.77 12.14
C ALA A 53 -2.00 2.16 13.30
N SER A 54 -2.13 3.46 13.60
CA SER A 54 -3.08 3.97 14.58
C SER A 54 -4.49 4.17 14.03
N ARG A 55 -4.60 4.39 12.71
CA ARG A 55 -5.88 4.73 12.07
C ARG A 55 -6.67 3.54 11.59
N THR A 56 -6.01 2.44 11.26
CA THR A 56 -6.66 1.25 10.72
C THR A 56 -6.59 0.08 11.71
N PRO A 57 -7.39 0.08 12.79
CA PRO A 57 -7.46 -1.06 13.70
C PRO A 57 -8.23 -2.24 13.09
N VAL A 58 -9.11 -1.98 12.11
CA VAL A 58 -10.02 -2.98 11.52
C VAL A 58 -9.36 -3.81 10.42
N VAL A 59 -8.44 -3.21 9.66
CA VAL A 59 -7.82 -3.84 8.48
C VAL A 59 -6.30 -3.94 8.67
N PRO A 60 -5.69 -5.10 8.40
CA PRO A 60 -4.25 -5.27 8.58
C PRO A 60 -3.45 -4.24 7.77
N VAL A 61 -2.49 -3.57 8.42
CA VAL A 61 -1.58 -2.59 7.78
C VAL A 61 -0.89 -3.16 6.53
N ARG A 62 -0.65 -4.48 6.51
CA ARG A 62 -0.11 -5.20 5.34
C ARG A 62 -0.98 -5.04 4.10
N LEU A 63 -2.30 -5.14 4.26
CA LEU A 63 -3.25 -5.05 3.16
C LEU A 63 -3.06 -3.69 2.44
N TYR A 64 -3.00 -2.59 3.18
CA TYR A 64 -2.81 -1.24 2.61
C TYR A 64 -1.45 -0.97 1.97
N LYS A 65 -0.43 -1.75 2.32
CA LYS A 65 0.90 -1.63 1.69
C LYS A 65 0.89 -2.17 0.26
N ILE A 66 0.12 -3.23 -0.03
CA ILE A 66 0.07 -3.86 -1.36
C ILE A 66 -0.30 -2.85 -2.48
N PRO A 67 -1.49 -2.20 -2.45
CA PRO A 67 -1.93 -1.35 -3.55
C PRO A 67 -0.97 -0.18 -3.78
N ARG A 68 -0.33 0.33 -2.72
CA ARG A 68 0.68 1.39 -2.80
C ARG A 68 1.85 0.99 -3.71
N PHE A 69 2.33 -0.25 -3.63
CA PHE A 69 3.45 -0.73 -4.42
C PHE A 69 3.06 -1.30 -5.78
N THR A 70 1.82 -1.75 -5.95
CA THR A 70 1.35 -2.38 -7.20
C THR A 70 0.62 -1.41 -8.15
N LEU A 71 0.15 -0.25 -7.68
CA LEU A 71 -0.55 0.73 -8.51
C LEU A 71 0.41 1.64 -9.31
N PRO A 72 -0.03 2.19 -10.46
CA PRO A 72 0.78 3.05 -11.32
C PRO A 72 0.89 4.46 -10.74
N VAL A 73 1.43 4.56 -9.53
CA VAL A 73 1.53 5.80 -8.74
C VAL A 73 2.84 5.78 -7.97
N THR A 74 3.49 6.92 -7.77
CA THR A 74 4.71 7.00 -6.95
C THR A 74 4.37 6.72 -5.48
N PRO A 75 4.91 5.65 -4.87
CA PRO A 75 4.60 5.30 -3.50
C PRO A 75 5.37 6.22 -2.57
N VAL A 76 4.66 6.94 -1.71
CA VAL A 76 5.27 7.80 -0.69
C VAL A 76 4.96 7.18 0.67
N SER A 77 5.97 7.07 1.52
CA SER A 77 5.83 6.51 2.86
C SER A 77 6.44 7.48 3.88
N SER A 78 5.74 7.70 4.97
CA SER A 78 6.29 8.44 6.11
C SER A 78 7.15 7.52 6.97
N SER A 79 8.10 8.09 7.69
CA SER A 79 8.92 7.35 8.67
C SER A 79 8.01 6.63 9.68
N GLY A 80 8.20 5.32 9.84
CA GLY A 80 7.42 4.48 10.75
C GLY A 80 6.32 3.66 10.07
N ASP A 81 5.90 4.00 8.84
CA ASP A 81 4.90 3.20 8.10
C ASP A 81 5.44 1.80 7.76
N GLU A 82 6.73 1.71 7.47
CA GLU A 82 7.40 0.48 7.09
C GLU A 82 7.36 -0.56 8.22
N VAL A 83 7.43 -0.11 9.48
CA VAL A 83 7.32 -0.99 10.67
C VAL A 83 5.93 -1.00 11.29
N GLY A 84 5.01 -0.11 10.87
CA GLY A 84 3.69 0.02 11.48
C GLY A 84 3.73 0.71 12.85
N LEU A 85 4.60 1.71 13.00
CA LEU A 85 4.77 2.48 14.22
C LEU A 85 3.49 3.24 14.57
N LYS A 86 2.91 3.02 15.74
CA LYS A 86 1.69 3.70 16.21
C LYS A 86 2.01 5.07 16.81
N ALA A 87 1.03 5.96 16.81
CA ALA A 87 1.10 7.24 17.49
C ALA A 87 1.41 7.04 18.99
N GLY A 88 2.44 7.73 19.47
CA GLY A 88 2.93 7.62 20.85
C GLY A 88 4.07 6.61 21.05
N GLU A 89 4.37 5.76 20.06
CA GLU A 89 5.53 4.89 20.09
C GLU A 89 6.82 5.67 19.78
N LYS A 90 7.92 5.25 20.42
CA LYS A 90 9.22 5.92 20.23
C LYS A 90 9.81 5.52 18.86
N PRO A 91 10.34 6.46 18.07
CA PRO A 91 11.01 6.15 16.80
C PRO A 91 12.20 5.19 16.93
N GLN A 92 12.76 5.06 18.14
CA GLN A 92 13.86 4.15 18.47
C GLN A 92 13.56 2.68 18.11
N ILE A 93 12.29 2.28 18.18
CA ILE A 93 11.83 0.94 17.80
C ILE A 93 12.26 0.60 16.37
N MET A 94 12.29 1.57 15.44
CA MET A 94 12.73 1.32 14.06
C MET A 94 14.19 0.85 13.97
N TRP A 95 15.05 1.38 14.83
CA TRP A 95 16.49 1.07 14.87
C TRP A 95 16.75 -0.24 15.62
N ASP A 96 16.00 -0.48 16.70
CA ASP A 96 16.13 -1.69 17.52
C ASP A 96 15.70 -2.96 16.76
N LEU A 97 14.93 -2.83 15.67
CA LEU A 97 14.53 -3.93 14.79
C LEU A 97 15.66 -4.43 13.87
N GLU A 98 16.80 -3.74 13.81
CA GLU A 98 17.98 -4.23 13.09
C GLU A 98 18.74 -5.29 13.89
N TYR A 99 18.78 -5.11 15.21
CA TYR A 99 19.40 -6.02 16.17
C TYR A 99 18.42 -6.30 17.31
N PRO A 100 17.42 -7.18 17.09
CA PRO A 100 16.36 -7.38 18.07
C PRO A 100 16.93 -7.93 19.37
N VAL A 101 16.64 -7.23 20.46
CA VAL A 101 16.94 -7.70 21.82
C VAL A 101 15.99 -8.85 22.16
N ILE A 102 16.48 -9.84 22.91
CA ILE A 102 15.65 -10.93 23.43
C ILE A 102 14.70 -10.35 24.48
N GLU A 103 13.43 -10.19 24.10
CA GLU A 103 12.38 -9.71 25.00
C GLU A 103 11.87 -10.84 25.90
N ASN A 104 11.93 -10.63 27.22
CA ASN A 104 11.45 -11.58 28.22
C ASN A 104 9.94 -11.47 28.46
N ASN A 105 9.32 -10.34 28.09
CA ASN A 105 7.89 -10.13 28.19
C ASN A 105 7.19 -10.67 26.93
N ALA A 106 6.25 -11.61 27.10
CA ALA A 106 5.52 -12.22 26.00
C ALA A 106 4.81 -11.21 25.09
N THR A 107 4.17 -10.18 25.64
CA THR A 107 3.45 -9.15 24.87
C THR A 107 4.41 -8.25 24.10
N ALA A 108 5.54 -7.89 24.70
CA ALA A 108 6.57 -7.07 24.03
C ALA A 108 7.20 -7.84 22.87
N LYS A 109 7.45 -9.14 23.07
CA LYS A 109 7.96 -10.04 22.04
C LYS A 109 7.00 -10.17 20.85
N THR A 110 5.69 -10.35 21.09
CA THR A 110 4.71 -10.44 19.99
C THR A 110 4.64 -9.15 19.18
N LEU A 111 4.69 -7.99 19.84
CA LEU A 111 4.70 -6.69 19.14
C LEU A 111 5.98 -6.52 18.30
N GLN A 112 7.13 -6.91 18.84
CA GLN A 112 8.40 -6.89 18.12
C GLN A 112 8.35 -7.78 16.87
N GLU A 113 7.83 -9.00 16.99
CA GLU A 113 7.64 -9.92 15.85
C GLU A 113 6.70 -9.34 14.79
N GLU A 114 5.61 -8.67 15.19
CA GLU A 114 4.71 -7.97 14.27
C GLU A 114 5.42 -6.86 13.49
N HIS A 115 6.20 -6.01 14.17
CA HIS A 115 6.98 -4.95 13.54
C HIS A 115 8.04 -5.51 12.57
N ILE A 116 8.75 -6.57 12.95
CA ILE A 116 9.72 -7.27 12.08
C ILE A 116 9.01 -7.80 10.83
N ALA A 117 7.86 -8.44 11.00
CA ALA A 117 7.12 -9.00 9.88
C ALA A 117 6.57 -7.91 8.94
N LEU A 118 6.14 -6.76 9.48
CA LEU A 118 5.73 -5.60 8.69
C LEU A 118 6.90 -4.99 7.91
N ARG A 119 8.08 -4.89 8.53
CA ARG A 119 9.32 -4.40 7.91
C ARG A 119 9.76 -5.32 6.78
N ASN A 120 9.78 -6.63 7.01
CA ASN A 120 10.16 -7.62 6.01
C ASN A 120 9.18 -7.61 4.84
N PHE A 121 7.88 -7.55 5.11
CA PHE A 121 6.87 -7.42 4.07
C PHE A 121 7.05 -6.14 3.23
N PHE A 122 7.35 -5.02 3.87
CA PHE A 122 7.66 -3.77 3.17
C PHE A 122 8.91 -3.92 2.27
N LYS A 123 10.00 -4.52 2.77
CA LYS A 123 11.21 -4.80 1.98
C LYS A 123 10.91 -5.70 0.78
N THR A 124 10.08 -6.72 0.94
CA THR A 124 9.67 -7.61 -0.16
C THR A 124 8.92 -6.82 -1.23
N LEU A 125 7.96 -5.97 -0.85
CA LEU A 125 7.19 -5.17 -1.80
C LEU A 125 8.05 -4.11 -2.52
N THR A 126 8.95 -3.43 -1.81
CA THR A 126 9.86 -2.45 -2.43
C THR A 126 10.85 -3.12 -3.37
N HIS A 127 11.40 -4.28 -2.98
CA HIS A 127 12.28 -5.06 -3.83
C HIS A 127 11.55 -5.55 -5.10
N LEU A 128 10.36 -6.12 -4.95
CA LEU A 128 9.53 -6.56 -6.07
C LEU A 128 9.23 -5.40 -7.03
N ARG A 129 8.80 -4.25 -6.50
CA ARG A 129 8.52 -3.08 -7.32
C ARG A 129 9.78 -2.57 -8.05
N GLY A 130 10.94 -2.59 -7.41
CA GLY A 130 12.18 -2.10 -8.00
C GLY A 130 12.77 -3.03 -9.06
N LYS A 131 12.46 -4.32 -8.99
CA LYS A 131 12.98 -5.34 -9.92
C LYS A 131 12.08 -5.53 -11.14
N GLU A 132 10.76 -5.46 -10.97
CA GLU A 132 9.80 -5.81 -12.00
C GLU A 132 9.36 -4.60 -12.85
N PRO A 133 9.64 -4.58 -14.17
CA PRO A 133 9.24 -3.49 -15.06
C PRO A 133 7.72 -3.30 -15.11
N SER A 134 6.95 -4.38 -14.94
CA SER A 134 5.49 -4.35 -14.87
C SER A 134 4.95 -3.46 -13.75
N PHE A 135 5.62 -3.37 -12.60
CA PHE A 135 5.19 -2.46 -11.53
C PHE A 135 5.69 -1.03 -11.73
N LEU A 136 6.87 -0.82 -12.33
CA LEU A 136 7.45 0.50 -12.58
C LEU A 136 6.78 1.24 -13.75
N HIS A 137 6.61 0.54 -14.87
CA HIS A 137 6.24 1.12 -16.15
C HIS A 137 5.03 0.44 -16.79
N GLY A 138 4.60 -0.70 -16.25
CA GLY A 138 3.49 -1.46 -16.79
C GLY A 138 2.18 -0.70 -16.84
N GLU A 139 1.41 -0.95 -17.90
CA GLU A 139 0.03 -0.54 -18.04
C GLU A 139 -0.82 -1.11 -16.90
N TYR A 140 -1.80 -0.34 -16.44
CA TYR A 140 -2.77 -0.75 -15.44
C TYR A 140 -4.10 -1.08 -16.13
N VAL A 141 -4.58 -2.29 -15.92
CA VAL A 141 -5.88 -2.75 -16.41
C VAL A 141 -6.77 -3.14 -15.24
N SER A 142 -7.82 -2.35 -15.00
CA SER A 142 -8.82 -2.67 -13.97
C SER A 142 -9.67 -3.86 -14.40
N LEU A 143 -9.78 -4.90 -13.55
CA LEU A 143 -10.58 -6.10 -13.83
C LEU A 143 -11.86 -6.16 -13.00
N PHE A 144 -11.76 -5.83 -11.72
CA PHE A 144 -12.88 -5.86 -10.79
C PHE A 144 -12.78 -4.66 -9.86
N SER A 145 -13.88 -3.97 -9.62
CA SER A 145 -13.91 -2.81 -8.73
C SER A 145 -15.24 -2.79 -8.00
N SER A 146 -15.16 -2.81 -6.68
CA SER A 146 -16.27 -2.67 -5.77
C SER A 146 -15.82 -1.82 -4.58
N PRO A 147 -16.76 -1.32 -3.76
CA PRO A 147 -16.44 -0.68 -2.50
C PRO A 147 -15.39 -1.37 -1.64
N THR A 148 -15.53 -2.67 -1.42
CA THR A 148 -14.74 -3.43 -0.44
C THR A 148 -13.63 -4.23 -1.08
N SER A 149 -13.52 -4.22 -2.41
CA SER A 149 -12.62 -5.11 -3.13
C SER A 149 -12.23 -4.57 -4.49
N LEU A 150 -11.00 -4.86 -4.89
CA LEU A 150 -10.38 -4.40 -6.13
C LEU A 150 -9.53 -5.51 -6.73
N ALA A 151 -9.60 -5.70 -8.04
CA ALA A 151 -8.65 -6.49 -8.78
C ALA A 151 -8.22 -5.79 -10.08
N PHE A 152 -6.94 -5.88 -10.38
CA PHE A 152 -6.34 -5.30 -11.58
C PHE A 152 -5.08 -6.05 -11.99
N VAL A 153 -4.66 -5.86 -13.23
CA VAL A 153 -3.43 -6.42 -13.78
C VAL A 153 -2.45 -5.30 -14.11
N ARG A 154 -1.16 -5.57 -13.86
CA ARG A 154 -0.05 -4.77 -14.39
C ARG A 154 0.62 -5.52 -15.52
N LEU A 155 0.70 -4.87 -16.69
CA LEU A 155 1.19 -5.44 -17.93
C LEU A 155 2.39 -4.65 -18.42
N TRP A 156 3.46 -5.34 -18.78
CA TRP A 156 4.55 -4.74 -19.53
C TRP A 156 4.91 -5.66 -20.68
N ASP A 157 5.26 -5.08 -21.83
CA ASP A 157 5.55 -5.83 -23.03
C ASP A 157 6.71 -6.80 -22.79
N GLN A 158 6.49 -8.06 -23.17
CA GLN A 158 7.47 -9.17 -23.05
C GLN A 158 7.89 -9.55 -21.62
N ASN A 159 7.25 -9.00 -20.57
CA ASN A 159 7.55 -9.32 -19.18
C ASN A 159 6.41 -10.05 -18.46
N GLU A 160 6.72 -10.55 -17.25
CA GLU A 160 5.74 -11.19 -16.38
C GLU A 160 4.58 -10.25 -16.05
N ARG A 161 3.38 -10.83 -16.04
CA ARG A 161 2.12 -10.13 -15.78
C ARG A 161 1.73 -10.36 -14.34
N PHE A 162 1.35 -9.30 -13.63
CA PHE A 162 0.98 -9.39 -12.23
C PHE A 162 -0.49 -9.09 -12.02
N LEU A 163 -1.22 -10.06 -11.47
CA LEU A 163 -2.58 -9.87 -11.00
C LEU A 163 -2.54 -9.48 -9.51
N THR A 164 -3.15 -8.35 -9.17
CA THR A 164 -3.39 -7.95 -7.78
C THR A 164 -4.88 -8.04 -7.52
N ALA A 165 -5.28 -8.82 -6.51
CA ALA A 165 -6.65 -8.91 -6.03
C ALA A 165 -6.66 -8.70 -4.52
N MET A 166 -7.53 -7.83 -4.03
CA MET A 166 -7.56 -7.41 -2.64
C MET A 166 -9.00 -7.24 -2.17
N ASN A 167 -9.27 -7.76 -0.98
CA ASN A 167 -10.52 -7.55 -0.26
C ASN A 167 -10.20 -6.90 1.08
N TRP A 168 -10.70 -5.68 1.29
CA TRP A 168 -10.62 -4.92 2.54
C TRP A 168 -11.97 -4.87 3.26
N GLY A 169 -12.98 -5.59 2.76
CA GLY A 169 -14.23 -5.81 3.46
C GLY A 169 -14.15 -6.93 4.49
N ASN A 170 -15.12 -6.95 5.40
CA ASN A 170 -15.24 -7.96 6.44
C ASN A 170 -15.92 -9.26 5.94
N VAL A 171 -16.37 -9.29 4.68
CA VAL A 171 -17.12 -10.40 4.08
C VAL A 171 -16.32 -10.95 2.90
N PRO A 172 -16.26 -12.29 2.71
CA PRO A 172 -15.67 -12.89 1.52
C PRO A 172 -16.34 -12.39 0.23
N VAL A 173 -15.55 -12.17 -0.82
CA VAL A 173 -16.04 -11.69 -2.12
C VAL A 173 -15.54 -12.62 -3.22
N THR A 174 -16.45 -13.09 -4.07
CA THR A 174 -16.11 -13.80 -5.30
C THR A 174 -15.92 -12.80 -6.43
N MET A 175 -14.72 -12.78 -7.03
CA MET A 175 -14.38 -11.88 -8.13
C MET A 175 -14.32 -12.65 -9.45
N ASN A 176 -15.22 -12.35 -10.38
CA ASN A 176 -15.18 -12.91 -11.73
C ASN A 176 -14.27 -12.03 -12.59
N LEU A 177 -13.05 -12.51 -12.84
CA LEU A 177 -12.02 -11.78 -13.57
C LEU A 177 -12.02 -12.18 -15.04
N THR A 178 -12.35 -11.26 -15.92
CA THR A 178 -12.34 -11.49 -17.37
C THR A 178 -11.30 -10.59 -18.05
N TYR A 179 -10.27 -11.19 -18.63
CA TYR A 179 -9.28 -10.50 -19.44
C TYR A 179 -8.73 -11.45 -20.50
N ARG A 180 -8.46 -10.94 -21.72
CA ARG A 180 -8.08 -11.77 -22.89
C ARG A 180 -6.84 -12.62 -22.66
N ASP A 181 -6.01 -12.21 -21.71
CA ASP A 181 -4.69 -12.75 -21.41
C ASP A 181 -4.63 -13.53 -20.08
N LEU A 182 -5.78 -13.73 -19.41
CA LEU A 182 -5.86 -14.60 -18.24
C LEU A 182 -6.06 -16.06 -18.66
N PRO A 183 -5.46 -17.03 -17.94
CA PRO A 183 -5.73 -18.44 -18.18
C PRO A 183 -7.23 -18.73 -18.01
N THR A 184 -7.75 -19.58 -18.90
CA THR A 184 -9.16 -20.00 -18.95
C THR A 184 -9.41 -21.23 -18.10
#